data_AF-A0A077NG88-F1
#
_entry.id   AF-A0A077NG88-F1
#
_cell.length_a   1.000
_cell.length_b   1.000
_cell.length_c   1.000
_cell.angle_alpha   90.00
_cell.angle_beta   90.00
_cell.angle_gamma   90.00
#
_symmetry.space_group_name_H-M   'P 1'
#
loop_
_entity.id
_entity.type
_entity.pdbx_description
1 polymer ?
#
loop_
_entity_poly.entity_id
_entity_poly.type
_entity_poly.pdbx_seq_one_letter_code
_entity_poly.pdbx_strand_id
1 'polypeptide(L)' 'MRPVLKGACKFESLENGDVDLAGIALMNDALDVEAENEALIARWKDE' A
#
# COMPACT_ATOMS: atom_id res chain seq x y z
N MET A 1 3.74 4.52 -6.95
CA MET A 1 3.64 3.19 -7.59
C MET A 1 3.67 2.01 -6.60
N ARG A 2 3.70 2.25 -5.27
CA ARG A 2 3.77 1.19 -4.24
C ARG A 2 2.63 0.15 -4.34
N PRO A 3 1.37 0.54 -4.60
CA PRO A 3 0.26 -0.41 -4.72
C PRO A 3 0.46 -1.42 -5.86
N VAL A 4 0.99 -0.98 -7.01
CA VAL A 4 1.27 -1.87 -8.15
C VAL A 4 2.36 -2.87 -7.80
N LEU A 5 3.46 -2.40 -7.21
CA LEU A 5 4.60 -3.25 -6.83
C LEU A 5 4.23 -4.26 -5.74
N LYS A 6 3.28 -3.93 -4.87
CA LYS A 6 2.73 -4.81 -3.84
C LYS A 6 1.59 -5.71 -4.34
N GLY A 7 1.20 -5.59 -5.62
CA GLY A 7 0.13 -6.39 -6.22
C GLY A 7 -1.29 -5.97 -5.80
N ALA A 8 -1.46 -4.81 -5.17
CA ALA A 8 -2.76 -4.28 -4.76
C ALA A 8 -3.58 -3.74 -5.95
N CYS A 9 -2.93 -3.31 -7.03
CA CYS A 9 -3.59 -2.97 -8.29
C CYS A 9 -2.70 -3.29 -9.50
N LYS A 10 -3.30 -3.38 -10.68
CA LYS A 10 -2.57 -3.56 -11.94
C LYS A 10 -2.06 -2.21 -12.45
N PHE A 11 -0.95 -2.23 -13.19
CA PHE A 11 -0.42 -1.01 -13.82
C PHE A 11 -1.40 -0.46 -14.85
N GLU A 12 -2.00 -1.37 -15.64
CA GLU A 12 -2.99 -1.05 -16.66
C GLU A 12 -4.21 -0.34 -16.06
N SER A 13 -4.58 -0.65 -14.81
CA SER A 13 -5.69 0.00 -14.09
C SER A 13 -5.43 1.47 -13.74
N LEU A 14 -4.16 1.88 -13.70
CA LEU A 14 -3.78 3.28 -13.51
C LEU A 14 -3.82 4.04 -14.84
N GLU A 15 -3.41 3.37 -15.92
CA GLU A 15 -3.33 3.96 -17.25
C GLU A 15 -4.71 4.13 -17.90
N ASN A 16 -5.60 3.15 -17.71
CA ASN A 16 -6.97 3.19 -18.24
C ASN A 16 -7.95 3.99 -17.36
N GLY A 17 -7.53 4.41 -16.15
CA GLY A 17 -8.35 5.19 -15.23
C GLY A 17 -9.38 4.39 -14.43
N ASP A 18 -9.30 3.05 -14.43
CA ASP A 18 -10.17 2.19 -13.60
C ASP A 18 -9.99 2.47 -12.10
N VAL A 19 -8.79 2.89 -11.70
CA VAL A 19 -8.49 3.37 -10.34
C VAL A 19 -8.19 4.86 -10.42
N ASP A 20 -8.99 5.63 -9.69
CA ASP A 20 -8.81 7.07 -9.59
C ASP A 20 -7.69 7.43 -8.59
N LEU A 21 -7.33 8.71 -8.57
CA LEU A 21 -6.26 9.21 -7.70
C LEU A 21 -6.58 8.98 -6.21
N ALA A 22 -7.87 9.06 -5.83
CA ALA A 22 -8.31 8.82 -4.47
C ALA A 22 -8.12 7.34 -4.07
N GLY A 23 -8.43 6.39 -4.95
CA GLY A 23 -8.17 4.98 -4.75
C GLY A 23 -6.68 4.67 -4.63
N ILE A 24 -5.84 5.29 -5.46
CA ILE A 24 -4.37 5.17 -5.34
C ILE A 24 -3.89 5.70 -3.99
N ALA A 25 -4.38 6.85 -3.54
CA ALA A 25 -4.02 7.44 -2.26
C ALA A 25 -4.39 6.51 -1.10
N LEU A 26 -5.62 6.00 -1.08
CA LEU A 26 -6.10 5.06 -0.07
C LEU A 26 -5.25 3.78 0.00
N MET A 27 -4.87 3.22 -1.16
CA MET A 27 -4.00 2.03 -1.21
C MET A 27 -2.60 2.33 -0.65
N ASN A 28 -2.09 3.54 -0.88
CA ASN A 28 -0.81 3.94 -0.29
C ASN A 28 -0.90 4.05 1.22
N ASP A 29 -1.96 4.69 1.73
CA ASP A 29 -2.18 4.83 3.18
C ASP A 29 -2.32 3.46 3.85
N ALA A 30 -3.01 2.51 3.22
CA ALA A 30 -3.14 1.15 3.72
C ALA A 30 -1.77 0.43 3.81
N LEU A 31 -0.90 0.61 2.82
CA LEU A 31 0.46 0.05 2.84
C LEU A 31 1.33 0.69 3.92
N ASP A 32 1.14 1.97 4.20
CA ASP A 32 1.85 2.67 5.27
C ASP A 32 1.43 2.12 6.64
N VAL A 33 0.12 1.91 6.87
CA VAL A 33 -0.39 1.28 8.10
C VAL A 33 0.16 -0.15 8.28
N GLU A 34 0.24 -0.94 7.21
CA GLU A 34 0.83 -2.29 7.27
C GLU A 34 2.30 -2.23 7.70
N ALA A 35 3.09 -1.33 7.11
CA ALA A 35 4.50 -1.15 7.44
C ALA A 35 4.70 -0.69 8.90
N GLU A 36 3.85 0.21 9.39
CA GLU A 36 3.88 0.66 10.80
C GLU A 36 3.58 -0.50 11.75
N ASN A 37 2.58 -1.33 11.44
CA ASN A 37 2.26 -2.52 12.24
C ASN A 37 3.42 -3.51 12.28
N GLU A 38 4.05 -3.78 11.13
CA GLU A 38 5.23 -4.65 11.06
C GLU A 38 6.38 -4.11 11.91
N ALA A 39 6.62 -2.79 11.88
CA ALA A 39 7.64 -2.14 12.68
C ALA A 39 7.34 -2.21 14.19
N LEU A 40 6.09 -2.03 14.59
CA LEU A 40 5.66 -2.18 15.99
C LEU A 40 5.81 -3.62 16.48
N ILE A 41 5.40 -4.60 15.67
CA ILE A 41 5.55 -6.02 15.99
C ILE A 41 7.03 -6.40 16.10
N ALA A 42 7.89 -5.89 15.22
CA ALA A 42 9.33 -6.12 15.30
C ALA A 42 9.91 -5.59 16.61
N ARG A 43 9.55 -4.36 17.00
CA ARG A 43 9.97 -3.78 18.29
C ARG A 43 9.52 -4.61 19.48
N TRP A 44 8.28 -5.10 19.48
CA TRP A 44 7.77 -5.95 20.57
C TRP A 44 8.44 -7.33 20.65
N LYS A 45 8.99 -7.85 19.54
CA LYS A 45 9.70 -9.14 19.55
C LYS A 45 11.12 -9.03 20.11
N ASP A 46 11.69 -7.82 20.07
CA ASP A 46 13.03 -7.54 20.58
C ASP A 46 13.04 -7.20 22.10
N GLU A 47 11.85 -7.14 22.73
CA GLU A 47 11.62 -6.84 24.15
C GLU A 47 11.28 -8.11 24.95
#